data_AF-A0A9Q1Q7W5-F1
#
_entry.id   AF-A0A9Q1Q7W5-F1
#
_cell.length_a   1.000
_cell.length_b   1.000
_cell.length_c   1.000
_cell.angle_alpha   90.00
_cell.angle_beta   90.00
_cell.angle_gamma   90.00
#
_symmetry.space_group_name_H-M   'P 1'
#
loop_
_entity.id
_entity.type
_entity.pdbx_description
1 polymer ?
#
loop_
_entity_poly.entity_id
_entity_poly.type
_entity_poly.pdbx_seq_one_letter_code
_entity_poly.pdbx_strand_id
1 'polypeptide(L)'
;MKYSYVMGIGEAEAFSERLKRELQALEAANVHAILETEPIVEEVLRGLDTAMNCVDDMEEWLGIFNVKLRHMREDLQSIETRNNKLEMQSVNNKSLIEELDKLLERLNIPAEYSAILTGGSFDEASMVKAIEACEWLSGALCGLVVPNLDPIFANMRAVKEKKGELEILKVSFVQRASEFLTNYFASLVDFMLNDKSYFSRV
;
A
#
# COMPACT_ATOMS: atom_id res chain seq x y z
N MET A 1 27.45 -41.19 -108.26
CA MET A 1 28.39 -40.06 -108.24
C MET A 1 28.87 -39.85 -106.81
N LYS A 2 30.12 -40.20 -106.52
CA LYS A 2 30.78 -39.98 -105.23
C LYS A 2 31.28 -38.53 -105.20
N TYR A 3 30.68 -37.67 -104.38
CA TYR A 3 31.36 -36.46 -103.95
C TYR A 3 32.29 -36.85 -102.79
N SER A 4 33.49 -37.32 -103.12
CA SER A 4 34.56 -37.44 -102.14
C SER A 4 35.06 -36.03 -101.83
N TYR A 5 34.59 -35.44 -100.74
CA TYR A 5 35.32 -34.38 -100.07
C TYR A 5 36.61 -34.99 -99.51
N VAL A 6 37.63 -35.13 -100.36
CA VAL A 6 39.01 -35.29 -99.91
C VAL A 6 39.46 -33.88 -99.56
N MET A 7 39.16 -33.46 -98.32
CA MET A 7 39.78 -32.28 -97.74
C MET A 7 41.28 -32.57 -97.74
N GLY A 8 42.04 -31.79 -98.50
CA GLY A 8 43.49 -31.97 -98.56
C GLY A 8 44.08 -31.84 -97.15
N ILE A 9 45.11 -32.62 -96.82
CA ILE A 9 45.73 -32.60 -95.48
C ILE A 9 46.05 -31.16 -95.02
N GLY A 10 46.46 -30.28 -95.94
CA GLY A 10 46.69 -28.85 -95.65
C GLY A 10 45.42 -28.00 -95.44
N GLU A 11 44.26 -28.38 -95.99
CA GLU A 11 42.98 -27.71 -95.71
C GLU A 11 42.42 -28.10 -94.34
N ALA A 12 42.60 -29.37 -93.94
CA ALA A 12 42.21 -29.84 -92.60
C ALA A 12 43.08 -29.21 -91.51
N GLU A 13 44.37 -29.05 -91.77
CA GLU A 13 45.31 -28.40 -90.86
C GLU A 13 45.02 -26.90 -90.72
N ALA A 14 44.68 -26.22 -91.83
CA ALA A 14 44.24 -24.83 -91.82
C ALA A 14 42.91 -24.62 -91.08
N PHE A 15 41.96 -25.56 -91.19
CA PHE A 15 40.69 -25.52 -90.45
C PHE A 15 40.89 -25.74 -88.95
N SER A 16 41.71 -26.72 -88.57
CA SER A 16 42.11 -26.98 -87.18
C SER A 16 42.77 -25.76 -86.53
N GLU A 17 43.70 -25.11 -87.24
CA GLU A 17 44.35 -23.87 -86.79
C GLU A 17 43.35 -22.72 -86.61
N ARG A 18 42.34 -22.62 -87.48
CA ARG A 18 41.28 -21.61 -87.35
C ARG A 18 40.40 -21.87 -86.13
N LEU A 19 39.97 -23.12 -85.92
CA LEU A 19 39.19 -23.53 -84.75
C LEU A 19 39.95 -23.28 -83.45
N LYS A 20 41.25 -23.56 -83.44
CA LYS A 20 42.12 -23.31 -82.30
C LYS A 20 42.24 -21.82 -81.98
N ARG A 21 42.32 -20.95 -83.00
CA ARG A 21 42.28 -19.49 -82.81
C ARG A 21 40.93 -18.99 -82.33
N GLU A 22 39.83 -19.51 -82.86
CA GLU A 22 38.49 -19.16 -82.39
C GLU A 22 38.25 -19.61 -80.95
N LEU A 23 38.71 -20.81 -80.59
CA LEU A 23 38.68 -21.31 -79.21
C LEU A 23 39.51 -20.42 -78.28
N GLN A 24 40.76 -20.09 -78.65
CA GLN A 24 41.60 -19.20 -77.86
C GLN A 24 41.00 -17.80 -77.70
N ALA A 25 40.37 -17.26 -78.76
CA ALA A 25 39.68 -15.98 -78.70
C ALA A 25 38.44 -16.05 -77.78
N LEU A 26 37.70 -17.17 -77.81
CA LEU A 26 36.54 -17.40 -76.95
C LEU A 26 36.97 -17.57 -75.48
N GLU A 27 38.04 -18.32 -75.22
CA GLU A 27 38.62 -18.48 -73.89
C GLU A 27 39.12 -17.15 -73.33
N ALA A 28 39.79 -16.34 -74.15
CA ALA A 28 40.23 -15.00 -73.76
C ALA A 28 39.04 -14.07 -73.46
N ALA A 29 37.98 -14.12 -74.27
CA ALA A 29 36.76 -13.34 -74.05
C ALA A 29 36.03 -13.76 -72.76
N ASN A 30 35.95 -15.08 -72.49
CA ASN A 30 35.37 -15.59 -71.24
C ASN A 30 36.17 -15.17 -70.01
N VAL A 31 37.50 -15.28 -70.05
CA VAL A 31 38.36 -14.82 -68.94
C VAL A 31 38.17 -13.32 -68.71
N HIS A 32 38.10 -12.51 -69.78
CA HIS A 32 37.88 -11.08 -69.67
C HIS A 32 36.50 -10.74 -69.09
N ALA A 33 35.45 -11.46 -69.50
CA ALA A 33 34.10 -11.27 -68.96
C ALA A 33 34.02 -11.63 -67.46
N ILE A 34 34.72 -12.69 -67.04
CA ILE A 34 34.82 -13.09 -65.63
C ILE A 34 35.57 -12.01 -64.81
N LEU A 35 36.71 -11.52 -65.33
CA LEU A 35 37.49 -10.46 -64.68
C LEU A 35 36.71 -9.14 -64.56
N GLU A 36 35.86 -8.81 -65.54
CA GLU A 36 35.00 -7.63 -65.44
C GLU A 36 33.90 -7.75 -64.37
N THR A 37 33.45 -8.97 -64.06
CA THR A 37 32.46 -9.21 -62.99
C THR A 37 33.05 -9.25 -61.58
N GLU A 38 34.35 -9.51 -61.45
CA GLU A 38 35.07 -9.57 -60.17
C GLU A 38 34.84 -8.34 -59.25
N PRO A 39 35.00 -7.08 -59.71
CA PRO A 39 34.80 -5.91 -58.85
C PRO A 39 33.35 -5.74 -58.38
N ILE A 40 32.38 -6.17 -59.19
CA ILE A 40 30.95 -6.11 -58.83
C ILE A 40 30.65 -7.13 -57.72
N VAL A 41 31.21 -8.34 -57.83
CA VAL A 41 31.08 -9.38 -56.82
C VAL A 41 31.74 -8.92 -55.50
N GLU A 42 32.91 -8.31 -55.57
CA GLU A 42 33.60 -7.76 -54.40
C GLU A 42 32.80 -6.64 -53.72
N GLU A 43 32.18 -5.75 -54.50
CA GLU A 43 31.32 -4.69 -53.97
C GLU A 43 30.08 -5.27 -53.25
N VAL A 44 29.43 -6.29 -53.83
CA VAL A 44 28.30 -6.97 -53.21
C VAL A 44 28.70 -7.68 -51.93
N LEU A 45 29.85 -8.37 -51.91
CA LEU A 45 30.37 -9.04 -50.71
C LEU A 45 30.64 -8.03 -49.59
N ARG A 46 31.26 -6.89 -49.91
CA ARG A 46 31.48 -5.81 -48.93
C ARG A 46 30.16 -5.21 -48.43
N GLY A 47 29.17 -5.05 -49.30
CA GLY A 47 27.84 -4.62 -48.92
C GLY A 47 27.15 -5.60 -47.97
N LEU A 48 27.30 -6.91 -48.22
CA LEU A 48 26.80 -7.97 -47.36
C LEU A 48 27.49 -7.96 -45.99
N ASP A 49 28.82 -7.84 -45.94
CA ASP A 49 29.58 -7.72 -44.69
C ASP A 49 29.12 -6.50 -43.88
N THR A 50 28.88 -5.37 -44.54
CA THR A 50 28.38 -4.16 -43.88
C THR A 50 26.99 -4.37 -43.29
N ALA A 51 26.09 -4.99 -44.07
CA ALA A 51 24.75 -5.34 -43.59
C ALA A 51 24.79 -6.35 -42.43
N MET A 52 25.70 -7.32 -42.48
CA MET A 52 25.90 -8.30 -41.44
C MET A 52 26.36 -7.64 -40.13
N ASN A 53 27.36 -6.75 -40.19
CA ASN A 53 27.79 -5.98 -39.03
C ASN A 53 26.64 -5.12 -38.44
N CYS A 54 25.81 -4.50 -39.28
CA CYS A 54 24.65 -3.75 -38.80
C CYS A 54 23.62 -4.64 -38.10
N VAL A 55 23.43 -5.87 -38.56
CA VAL A 55 22.52 -6.84 -37.91
C VAL A 55 23.09 -7.27 -36.56
N ASP A 56 24.40 -7.54 -36.47
CA ASP A 56 25.07 -7.88 -35.22
C ASP A 56 24.95 -6.75 -34.19
N ASP A 57 25.16 -5.50 -34.61
CA ASP A 57 24.94 -4.31 -33.76
C ASP A 57 23.48 -4.26 -33.25
N MET A 58 22.50 -4.49 -34.12
CA MET A 58 21.09 -4.50 -33.73
C MET A 58 20.77 -5.60 -32.72
N GLU A 59 21.39 -6.78 -32.84
CA GLU A 59 21.25 -7.86 -31.87
C GLU A 59 21.80 -7.45 -30.49
N GLU A 60 22.97 -6.81 -30.45
CA GLU A 60 23.53 -6.28 -29.21
C GLU A 60 22.60 -5.24 -28.56
N TRP A 61 22.11 -4.27 -29.33
CA TRP A 61 21.16 -3.27 -28.85
C TRP A 61 19.88 -3.90 -28.29
N LEU A 62 19.31 -4.88 -28.99
CA LEU A 62 18.14 -5.63 -28.53
C LEU A 62 18.44 -6.38 -27.23
N GLY A 63 19.62 -6.97 -27.09
CA GLY A 63 20.10 -7.58 -25.86
C GLY A 63 20.10 -6.59 -24.69
N ILE A 64 20.70 -5.42 -24.88
CA ILE A 64 20.75 -4.34 -23.87
C ILE A 64 19.35 -3.87 -23.49
N PHE A 65 18.48 -3.64 -24.47
CA PHE A 65 17.11 -3.20 -24.22
C PHE A 65 16.29 -4.25 -23.44
N ASN A 66 16.42 -5.53 -23.78
CA ASN A 66 15.75 -6.59 -23.06
C ASN A 66 16.18 -6.65 -21.58
N VAL A 67 17.48 -6.51 -21.31
CA VAL A 67 17.99 -6.45 -19.93
C VAL A 67 17.44 -5.24 -19.18
N LYS A 68 17.44 -4.05 -19.80
CA LYS A 68 16.87 -2.83 -19.20
C LYS A 68 15.38 -2.96 -18.91
N LEU A 69 14.60 -3.51 -19.86
CA LEU A 69 13.15 -3.72 -19.68
C LEU A 69 12.85 -4.72 -18.58
N ARG A 70 13.67 -5.77 -18.43
CA ARG A 70 13.56 -6.71 -17.32
C ARG A 70 13.78 -6.01 -15.99
N HIS A 71 14.86 -5.24 -15.84
CA HIS A 71 15.12 -4.50 -14.60
C HIS A 71 14.03 -3.47 -14.31
N MET A 72 13.55 -2.72 -15.30
CA MET A 72 12.43 -1.80 -15.11
C MET A 72 11.17 -2.53 -14.62
N ARG A 73 10.90 -3.75 -15.13
CA ARG A 73 9.75 -4.56 -14.66
C ARG A 73 9.92 -4.98 -13.20
N GLU A 74 11.11 -5.45 -12.82
CA GLU A 74 11.43 -5.84 -11.44
C GLU A 74 11.31 -4.64 -10.48
N ASP A 75 11.82 -3.48 -10.88
CA ASP A 75 11.72 -2.24 -10.12
C ASP A 75 10.26 -1.78 -9.94
N LEU A 76 9.47 -1.81 -11.02
CA LEU A 76 8.05 -1.47 -10.95
C LEU A 76 7.29 -2.41 -10.01
N GLN A 77 7.55 -3.72 -10.06
CA GLN A 77 6.93 -4.68 -9.17
C GLN A 77 7.30 -4.43 -7.69
N SER A 78 8.56 -4.05 -7.44
CA SER A 78 9.03 -3.69 -6.10
C SER A 78 8.33 -2.43 -5.57
N ILE A 79 8.20 -1.40 -6.42
CA ILE A 79 7.49 -0.15 -6.10
C ILE A 79 6.01 -0.44 -5.82
N GLU A 80 5.34 -1.23 -6.67
CA GLU A 80 3.94 -1.60 -6.50
C GLU A 80 3.71 -2.35 -5.18
N THR A 81 4.55 -3.34 -4.89
CA THR A 81 4.49 -4.11 -3.64
C THR A 81 4.67 -3.20 -2.42
N ARG A 82 5.60 -2.24 -2.49
CA ARG A 82 5.81 -1.25 -1.43
C ARG A 82 4.61 -0.33 -1.29
N ASN A 83 4.04 0.15 -2.39
CA ASN A 83 2.91 1.06 -2.37
C ASN A 83 1.66 0.39 -1.75
N ASN A 84 1.38 -0.85 -2.13
CA ASN A 84 0.27 -1.62 -1.56
C ASN A 84 0.44 -1.81 -0.04
N LYS A 85 1.66 -2.04 0.44
CA LYS A 85 1.96 -2.11 1.88
C LYS A 85 1.73 -0.77 2.58
N LEU A 86 2.15 0.34 1.97
CA LEU A 86 1.94 1.69 2.51
C LEU A 86 0.46 2.05 2.56
N GLU A 87 -0.31 1.71 1.52
CA GLU A 87 -1.75 1.94 1.46
C GLU A 87 -2.47 1.13 2.54
N MET A 88 -2.16 -0.17 2.66
CA MET A 88 -2.71 -1.01 3.72
C MET A 88 -2.37 -0.47 5.11
N GLN A 89 -1.11 -0.05 5.32
CA GLN A 89 -0.70 0.58 6.57
C GLN A 89 -1.46 1.88 6.84
N SER A 90 -1.69 2.70 5.82
CA SER A 90 -2.46 3.95 5.93
C SER A 90 -3.91 3.67 6.34
N VAL A 91 -4.57 2.70 5.72
CA VAL A 91 -5.94 2.29 6.07
C VAL A 91 -6.01 1.74 7.49
N ASN A 92 -5.07 0.88 7.88
CA ASN A 92 -5.00 0.33 9.23
C ASN A 92 -4.76 1.42 10.27
N ASN A 93 -3.83 2.35 10.03
CA ASN A 93 -3.54 3.45 10.94
C ASN A 93 -4.74 4.37 11.11
N LYS A 94 -5.47 4.67 10.03
CA LYS A 94 -6.70 5.46 10.11
C LYS A 94 -7.75 4.75 10.99
N SER A 95 -7.95 3.45 10.76
CA SER A 95 -8.90 2.65 11.55
C SER A 95 -8.48 2.57 13.03
N LEU A 96 -7.18 2.41 13.30
CA LEU A 96 -6.64 2.41 14.67
C LEU A 96 -6.84 3.75 15.37
N ILE A 97 -6.64 4.87 14.68
CA ILE A 97 -6.90 6.21 15.23
C ILE A 97 -8.39 6.35 15.58
N GLU A 98 -9.29 5.96 14.67
CA GLU A 98 -10.74 6.02 14.91
C GLU A 98 -11.17 5.17 16.13
N GLU A 99 -10.59 3.97 16.30
CA GLU A 99 -10.88 3.13 17.47
C GLU A 99 -10.29 3.71 18.77
N LEU A 100 -9.10 4.33 18.71
CA LEU A 100 -8.51 5.00 19.85
C LEU A 100 -9.30 6.25 20.25
N ASP A 101 -9.78 7.04 19.30
CA ASP A 101 -10.60 8.22 19.56
C ASP A 101 -11.90 7.83 20.26
N LYS A 102 -12.60 6.78 19.79
CA LYS A 102 -13.78 6.23 20.47
C LYS A 102 -13.48 5.79 21.90
N LEU A 103 -12.30 5.18 22.14
CA LEU A 103 -11.89 4.79 23.48
C LEU A 103 -11.61 6.01 24.36
N LEU A 104 -10.91 7.03 23.82
CA LEU A 104 -10.61 8.26 24.54
C LEU A 104 -11.88 9.01 24.94
N GLU A 105 -12.87 9.10 24.05
CA GLU A 105 -14.18 9.68 24.36
C GLU A 105 -14.86 8.98 25.53
N ARG A 106 -14.81 7.64 25.59
CA ARG A 106 -15.37 6.85 26.70
C ARG A 106 -14.62 7.03 28.02
N LEU A 107 -13.31 7.28 27.95
CA LEU A 107 -12.46 7.50 29.12
C LEU A 107 -12.47 8.96 29.61
N ASN A 108 -13.08 9.87 28.85
CA ASN A 108 -13.12 11.28 29.19
C ASN A 108 -14.07 11.53 30.36
N ILE A 109 -13.56 12.15 31.41
CA ILE A 109 -14.33 12.55 32.60
C ILE A 109 -14.61 14.05 32.49
N PRO A 110 -15.86 14.47 32.26
CA PRO A 110 -16.21 15.88 32.24
C PRO A 110 -15.83 16.56 33.57
N ALA A 111 -15.07 17.65 33.48
CA ALA A 111 -14.59 18.38 34.65
C ALA A 111 -15.75 18.89 35.53
N GLU A 112 -16.86 19.27 34.89
CA GLU A 112 -18.09 19.70 35.57
C GLU A 112 -18.66 18.61 36.46
N TYR A 113 -18.78 17.38 35.94
CA TYR A 113 -19.28 16.24 36.71
C TYR A 113 -18.30 15.83 37.81
N SER A 114 -17.00 15.84 37.54
CA SER A 114 -15.99 15.59 38.57
C SER A 114 -16.10 16.58 39.74
N ALA A 115 -16.29 17.87 39.46
CA ALA A 115 -16.46 18.90 40.49
C ALA A 115 -17.76 18.71 41.30
N ILE A 116 -18.87 18.37 40.65
CA ILE A 116 -20.15 18.10 41.31
C ILE A 116 -20.01 16.87 42.24
N LEU A 117 -19.45 15.77 41.73
CA LEU A 117 -19.31 14.50 42.45
C LEU A 117 -18.38 14.61 43.67
N THR A 118 -17.35 15.45 43.59
CA THR A 118 -16.35 15.61 44.68
C THR A 118 -16.66 16.73 45.65
N GLY A 119 -17.30 17.83 45.22
CA GLY A 119 -17.50 19.02 46.04
C GLY A 119 -18.83 19.76 45.88
N GLY A 120 -19.75 19.32 45.01
CA GLY A 120 -21.03 20.01 44.77
C GLY A 120 -21.99 19.97 45.96
N SER A 121 -22.73 21.04 46.22
CA SER A 121 -23.73 21.05 47.30
C SER A 121 -24.90 20.11 47.01
N PHE A 122 -25.58 19.64 48.07
CA PHE A 122 -26.82 18.88 48.00
C PHE A 122 -28.05 19.75 48.32
N ASP A 123 -27.98 21.05 48.04
CA ASP A 123 -29.15 21.92 48.12
C ASP A 123 -30.16 21.61 47.02
N GLU A 124 -31.39 22.11 47.15
CA GLU A 124 -32.49 21.83 46.23
C GLU A 124 -32.17 22.26 44.78
N ALA A 125 -31.39 23.33 44.60
CA ALA A 125 -30.99 23.83 43.28
C ALA A 125 -29.91 22.97 42.61
N SER A 126 -29.08 22.28 43.39
CA SER A 126 -27.94 21.48 42.92
C SER A 126 -28.22 19.97 42.90
N MET A 127 -29.29 19.52 43.57
CA MET A 127 -29.67 18.11 43.65
C MET A 127 -29.86 17.46 42.28
N VAL A 128 -30.54 18.15 41.35
CA VAL A 128 -30.78 17.63 39.98
C VAL A 128 -29.44 17.38 39.27
N LYS A 129 -28.49 18.31 39.36
CA LYS A 129 -27.16 18.19 38.76
C LYS A 129 -26.34 17.06 39.41
N ALA A 130 -26.50 16.87 40.72
CA ALA A 130 -25.85 15.77 41.43
C ALA A 130 -26.37 14.40 40.98
N ILE A 131 -27.68 14.29 40.74
CA ILE A 131 -28.31 13.07 40.18
C ILE A 131 -27.81 12.82 38.75
N GLU A 132 -27.84 13.83 37.87
CA GLU A 132 -27.33 13.73 36.50
C GLU A 132 -25.85 13.28 36.46
N ALA A 133 -25.00 13.87 37.30
CA ALA A 133 -23.59 13.49 37.39
C ALA A 133 -23.41 12.05 37.91
N CYS A 134 -24.27 11.59 38.83
CA CYS A 134 -24.26 10.22 39.35
C CYS A 134 -24.75 9.19 38.31
N GLU A 135 -25.77 9.54 37.52
CA GLU A 135 -26.25 8.72 36.40
C GLU A 135 -25.17 8.60 35.33
N TRP A 136 -24.53 9.71 34.97
CA TRP A 136 -23.39 9.71 34.06
C TRP A 136 -22.25 8.79 34.57
N LEU A 137 -21.86 8.93 35.85
CA LEU A 137 -20.80 8.11 36.45
C LEU A 137 -21.13 6.61 36.41
N SER A 138 -22.38 6.27 36.68
CA SER A 138 -22.87 4.88 36.63
C SER A 138 -22.80 4.33 35.19
N GLY A 139 -23.20 5.13 34.21
CA GLY A 139 -23.08 4.80 32.79
C GLY A 139 -21.63 4.63 32.36
N ALA A 140 -20.74 5.55 32.77
CA ALA A 140 -19.31 5.49 32.47
C ALA A 140 -18.65 4.23 33.04
N LEU A 141 -18.93 3.88 34.30
CA LEU A 141 -18.43 2.65 34.93
C LEU A 141 -18.96 1.39 34.22
N CYS A 142 -20.24 1.36 33.87
CA CYS A 142 -20.84 0.23 33.14
C CYS A 142 -20.24 0.06 31.73
N GLY A 143 -19.93 1.18 31.05
CA GLY A 143 -19.31 1.21 29.73
C GLY A 143 -17.88 0.67 29.70
N LEU A 144 -17.19 0.62 30.85
CA LEU A 144 -15.81 0.12 30.99
C LEU A 144 -15.73 -1.32 31.53
N VAL A 145 -16.84 -2.06 31.50
CA VAL A 145 -16.93 -3.46 31.95
C VAL A 145 -17.37 -4.36 30.78
N VAL A 146 -16.88 -5.60 30.74
CA VAL A 146 -17.30 -6.61 29.77
C VAL A 146 -18.80 -6.93 29.99
N PRO A 147 -19.65 -6.97 28.95
CA PRO A 147 -19.34 -7.03 27.51
C PRO A 147 -19.32 -5.68 26.76
N ASN A 148 -19.52 -4.55 27.44
CA ASN A 148 -19.64 -3.23 26.80
C ASN A 148 -18.29 -2.68 26.28
N LEU A 149 -17.20 -3.22 26.80
CA LEU A 149 -15.83 -2.95 26.37
C LEU A 149 -15.16 -4.25 25.93
N ASP A 150 -14.46 -4.20 24.78
CA ASP A 150 -13.66 -5.32 24.31
C ASP A 150 -12.62 -5.73 25.38
N PRO A 151 -12.47 -7.03 25.69
CA PRO A 151 -11.46 -7.53 26.63
C PRO A 151 -10.02 -7.07 26.34
N ILE A 152 -9.68 -6.77 25.09
CA ILE A 152 -8.37 -6.23 24.70
C ILE A 152 -8.15 -4.86 25.34
N PHE A 153 -9.15 -3.97 25.28
CA PHE A 153 -9.09 -2.65 25.92
C PHE A 153 -9.12 -2.76 27.44
N ALA A 154 -9.90 -3.69 28.01
CA ALA A 154 -9.99 -3.88 29.45
C ALA A 154 -8.62 -4.20 30.11
N ASN A 155 -7.68 -4.78 29.34
CA ASN A 155 -6.35 -5.09 29.82
C ASN A 155 -5.36 -3.92 29.77
N MET A 156 -5.68 -2.85 29.04
CA MET A 156 -4.82 -1.68 28.90
C MET A 156 -4.66 -0.94 30.23
N ARG A 157 -3.43 -0.47 30.49
CA ARG A 157 -3.11 0.26 31.73
C ARG A 157 -3.95 1.54 31.86
N ALA A 158 -4.05 2.34 30.79
CA ALA A 158 -4.82 3.59 30.80
C ALA A 158 -6.30 3.38 31.15
N VAL A 159 -6.91 2.31 30.62
CA VAL A 159 -8.31 1.95 30.94
C VAL A 159 -8.45 1.56 32.41
N LYS A 160 -7.51 0.78 32.95
CA LYS A 160 -7.50 0.38 34.36
C LYS A 160 -7.32 1.58 35.29
N GLU A 161 -6.42 2.50 34.96
CA GLU A 161 -6.18 3.74 35.73
C GLU A 161 -7.43 4.63 35.73
N LYS A 162 -8.03 4.88 34.56
CA LYS A 162 -9.27 5.66 34.48
C LYS A 162 -10.47 5.02 35.15
N LYS A 163 -10.61 3.69 35.07
CA LYS A 163 -11.60 2.97 35.86
C LYS A 163 -11.37 3.17 37.36
N GLY A 164 -10.12 3.16 37.81
CA GLY A 164 -9.76 3.47 39.20
C GLY A 164 -10.17 4.89 39.61
N GLU A 165 -9.92 5.89 38.78
CA GLU A 165 -10.38 7.27 39.02
C GLU A 165 -11.90 7.37 39.16
N LEU A 166 -12.65 6.71 38.28
CA LEU A 166 -14.12 6.68 38.35
C LEU A 166 -14.63 5.97 39.63
N GLU A 167 -13.99 4.88 40.06
CA GLU A 167 -14.34 4.23 41.33
C GLU A 167 -14.03 5.12 42.55
N ILE A 168 -12.95 5.92 42.51
CA ILE A 168 -12.66 6.92 43.56
C ILE A 168 -13.76 7.99 43.59
N LEU A 169 -14.18 8.51 42.43
CA LEU A 169 -15.28 9.47 42.34
C LEU A 169 -16.58 8.89 42.92
N LYS A 170 -16.88 7.64 42.60
CA LYS A 170 -18.06 6.93 43.12
C LYS A 170 -18.02 6.80 44.63
N VAL A 171 -16.91 6.32 45.19
CA VAL A 171 -16.75 6.16 46.64
C VAL A 171 -16.88 7.52 47.35
N SER A 172 -16.24 8.56 46.82
CA SER A 172 -16.32 9.92 47.37
C SER A 172 -17.75 10.46 47.34
N PHE A 173 -18.44 10.35 46.21
CA PHE A 173 -19.82 10.81 46.08
C PHE A 173 -20.78 10.07 47.03
N VAL A 174 -20.70 8.73 47.09
CA VAL A 174 -21.55 7.91 47.95
C VAL A 174 -21.34 8.25 49.43
N GLN A 175 -20.10 8.48 49.85
CA GLN A 175 -19.80 8.88 51.22
C GLN A 175 -20.46 10.22 51.55
N ARG A 176 -20.26 11.23 50.69
CA ARG A 176 -20.83 12.58 50.87
C ARG A 176 -22.36 12.56 50.87
N ALA A 177 -22.97 11.81 49.95
CA ALA A 177 -24.42 11.67 49.89
C ALA A 177 -24.97 10.98 51.16
N SER A 178 -24.28 9.97 51.67
CA SER A 178 -24.68 9.27 52.91
C SER A 178 -24.57 10.18 54.13
N GLU A 179 -23.49 10.97 54.25
CA GLU A 179 -23.31 11.97 55.31
C GLU A 179 -24.40 13.05 55.24
N PHE A 180 -24.69 13.57 54.05
CA PHE A 180 -25.77 14.52 53.82
C PHE A 180 -27.12 13.97 54.26
N LEU A 181 -27.50 12.77 53.80
CA LEU A 181 -28.77 12.15 54.18
C LEU A 181 -28.86 11.93 55.69
N THR A 182 -27.77 11.46 56.31
CA THR A 182 -27.72 11.26 57.76
C THR A 182 -27.97 12.56 58.53
N ASN A 183 -27.29 13.64 58.14
CA ASN A 183 -27.47 14.96 58.76
C ASN A 183 -28.87 15.54 58.49
N TYR A 184 -29.38 15.38 57.27
CA TYR A 184 -30.70 15.82 56.90
C TYR A 184 -31.78 15.12 57.73
N PHE A 185 -31.74 13.79 57.83
CA PHE A 185 -32.68 13.03 58.65
C PHE A 185 -32.58 13.36 60.14
N ALA A 186 -31.36 13.52 60.67
CA ALA A 186 -31.18 13.94 62.06
C ALA A 186 -31.82 15.31 62.33
N SER A 187 -31.56 16.29 61.46
CA SER A 187 -32.16 17.63 61.58
C SER A 187 -33.68 17.61 61.44
N LEU A 188 -34.23 16.75 60.58
CA LEU A 188 -35.66 16.58 60.39
C LEU A 188 -36.31 15.96 61.64
N VAL A 189 -35.67 14.95 62.24
CA VAL A 189 -36.15 14.34 63.49
C VAL A 189 -36.10 15.35 64.63
N ASP A 190 -35.01 16.10 64.79
CA ASP A 190 -34.88 17.14 65.81
C ASP A 190 -35.90 18.26 65.63
N PHE A 191 -36.18 18.66 64.38
CA PHE A 191 -37.24 19.62 64.06
C PHE A 191 -38.62 19.07 64.48
N MET A 192 -38.94 17.83 64.13
CA MET A 192 -40.21 17.18 64.48
C MET A 192 -40.38 16.97 66.00
N LEU A 193 -39.29 16.73 66.74
CA LEU A 193 -39.31 16.56 68.20
C LEU A 193 -39.42 17.90 68.95
N ASN A 194 -38.87 18.98 68.40
CA ASN A 194 -38.95 20.32 68.97
C ASN A 194 -40.25 21.04 68.62
N ASP A 195 -40.95 20.63 67.55
CA ASP A 195 -42.28 21.12 67.22
C ASP A 195 -43.39 20.44 68.07
N LYS A 196 -43.26 20.53 69.40
CA LYS A 196 -44.28 20.10 70.37
C LYS A 196 -45.57 20.92 70.31
N SER A 197 -45.67 21.88 69.40
CA SER A 197 -46.87 22.71 69.20
C SER A 197 -47.93 22.03 68.30
N TYR A 198 -47.57 20.99 67.54
CA TYR A 198 -48.53 20.22 66.74
C TYR A 198 -49.16 19.03 67.48
N PHE A 199 -48.43 18.37 68.38
CA PHE A 199 -48.97 17.24 69.17
C PHE A 199 -49.83 17.67 70.37
N SER A 200 -50.01 18.97 70.59
CA SER A 200 -50.86 19.52 71.65
C SER A 200 -52.15 20.19 71.13
N ARG A 201 -52.49 19.99 69.85
CA ARG A 201 -53.79 20.35 69.25
C ARG A 201 -54.47 19.12 68.63
N VAL A 202 -54.78 18.13 69.46
CA VAL A 202 -55.93 17.22 69.30
C VAL A 202 -56.67 17.19 70.62
#